data_AF-A0A951TQ63-F1
#
_entry.id   AF-A0A951TQ63-F1
#
_cell.length_a   1.000
_cell.length_b   1.000
_cell.length_c   1.000
_cell.angle_alpha   90.00
_cell.angle_beta   90.00
_cell.angle_gamma   90.00
#
_symmetry.space_group_name_H-M   'P 1'
#
loop_
_entity.id
_entity.type
_entity.pdbx_description
1 polymer ?
#
loop_
_entity_poly.entity_id
_entity_poly.type
_entity_poly.pdbx_seq_one_letter_code
_entity_poly.pdbx_strand_id
1 'polypeptide(L)'
;MKANKIVYSRLISKGNYENAKIEIELEVEAGEKASEVFEAAKKWVEKRIAVEKLSDYTIEKARKVMDDKRNHTLAQIEEAEEILAKVKVSDDELPF
;
A
#
# COMPACT_ATOMS: atom_id res chain seq x y z
N MET A 1 -24.16 -6.40 21.26
CA MET A 1 -22.75 -6.83 21.24
C MET A 1 -21.97 -5.81 20.45
N LYS A 2 -20.89 -5.23 21.00
CA LYS A 2 -19.96 -4.41 20.21
C LYS A 2 -18.89 -5.35 19.63
N ALA A 3 -18.45 -5.10 18.41
CA ALA A 3 -17.33 -5.83 17.83
C ALA A 3 -16.06 -5.33 18.51
N ASN A 4 -15.28 -6.25 19.09
CA ASN A 4 -14.00 -5.90 19.73
C ASN A 4 -12.83 -6.01 18.76
N LYS A 5 -13.00 -6.73 17.64
CA LYS A 5 -11.95 -7.00 16.66
C LYS A 5 -12.48 -6.95 15.25
N ILE A 6 -11.65 -6.43 14.35
CA ILE A 6 -11.91 -6.38 12.92
C ILE A 6 -10.73 -7.01 12.20
N VAL A 7 -11.03 -8.03 11.40
CA VAL A 7 -10.07 -8.66 10.51
C VAL A 7 -10.47 -8.33 9.08
N TYR A 8 -9.55 -7.73 8.32
CA TYR A 8 -9.72 -7.52 6.90
C TYR A 8 -8.58 -8.20 6.15
N SER A 9 -8.94 -9.06 5.20
CA SER A 9 -7.97 -9.73 4.34
C SER A 9 -8.40 -9.70 2.89
N ARG A 10 -7.41 -9.68 2.00
CA ARG A 10 -7.62 -9.72 0.56
C ARG A 10 -6.51 -10.50 -0.11
N LEU A 11 -6.92 -11.38 -1.01
CA LEU A 11 -6.01 -12.16 -1.85
C LEU A 11 -5.72 -11.38 -3.12
N ILE A 12 -4.45 -11.34 -3.52
CA ILE A 12 -4.03 -10.76 -4.79
C ILE A 12 -3.18 -11.74 -5.57
N SER A 13 -3.31 -11.71 -6.89
CA SER A 13 -2.40 -12.43 -7.78
C SER A 13 -1.19 -11.56 -8.07
N LYS A 14 0.00 -12.14 -7.95
CA LYS A 14 1.29 -11.54 -8.29
C LYS A 14 1.70 -11.82 -9.74
N GLY A 15 0.88 -12.55 -10.50
CA GLY A 15 1.28 -13.17 -11.77
C GLY A 15 2.04 -14.48 -11.54
N ASN A 16 2.39 -15.19 -12.62
CA ASN A 16 3.17 -16.44 -12.56
C ASN A 16 2.60 -17.52 -11.62
N TYR A 17 1.28 -17.61 -11.48
CA TYR A 17 0.60 -18.52 -10.54
C TYR A 17 0.89 -18.27 -9.05
N GLU A 18 1.52 -17.15 -8.72
CA GLU A 18 1.75 -16.73 -7.34
C GLU A 18 0.61 -15.84 -6.85
N ASN A 19 0.20 -16.08 -5.60
CA ASN A 19 -0.79 -15.26 -4.90
C ASN A 19 -0.23 -14.83 -3.55
N ALA A 20 -0.56 -13.62 -3.12
CA ALA A 20 -0.27 -13.12 -1.79
C ALA A 20 -1.57 -12.79 -1.06
N LYS A 21 -1.67 -13.23 0.19
CA LYS A 21 -2.74 -12.83 1.11
C LYS A 21 -2.22 -11.68 1.97
N ILE A 22 -2.89 -10.54 1.92
CA ILE A 22 -2.61 -9.38 2.77
C ILE A 22 -3.73 -9.28 3.79
N GLU A 23 -3.38 -9.27 5.07
CA GLU A 23 -4.32 -9.31 6.19
C GLU A 23 -3.87 -8.32 7.28
N ILE A 24 -4.84 -7.67 7.90
CA ILE A 24 -4.65 -6.85 9.09
C ILE A 24 -5.74 -7.18 10.12
N GLU A 25 -5.34 -7.25 11.38
CA GLU A 25 -6.23 -7.36 12.53
C GLU A 25 -6.12 -6.08 13.35
N LEU A 26 -7.25 -5.40 13.54
CA LEU A 26 -7.37 -4.20 14.37
C LEU A 26 -8.32 -4.47 15.54
N GLU A 27 -7.94 -4.02 16.72
CA GLU A 27 -8.81 -3.99 17.90
C GLU A 27 -9.66 -2.71 17.87
N VAL A 28 -10.92 -2.80 18.27
CA VAL A 28 -11.83 -1.65 18.33
C VAL A 28 -11.82 -1.12 19.76
N GLU A 29 -11.27 0.06 19.98
CA GLU A 29 -11.18 0.63 21.33
C GLU A 29 -12.53 1.14 21.85
N ALA A 30 -12.60 1.33 23.17
CA ALA A 30 -13.80 1.77 23.85
C ALA A 30 -14.13 3.23 23.53
N GLY A 31 -14.97 3.44 22.51
CA GLY A 31 -15.37 4.78 22.05
C GLY A 31 -15.32 4.90 20.52
N GLU A 32 -14.58 4.02 19.86
CA GLU A 32 -14.50 3.97 18.41
C GLU A 32 -15.72 3.30 17.79
N LYS A 33 -16.05 3.73 16.58
CA LYS A 33 -17.03 3.01 15.76
C LYS A 33 -16.31 1.91 15.00
N ALA A 34 -16.80 0.68 15.12
CA ALA A 34 -16.31 -0.45 14.34
C ALA A 34 -16.31 -0.16 12.81
N SER A 35 -17.22 0.67 12.30
CA SER A 35 -17.22 1.09 10.90
C SER A 35 -15.99 1.94 10.51
N GLU A 36 -15.52 2.79 11.41
CA GLU A 36 -14.35 3.65 11.17
C GLU A 36 -13.06 2.82 11.19
N VAL A 37 -12.94 1.90 12.17
CA VAL A 37 -11.83 0.94 12.27
C VAL A 37 -11.80 -0.01 11.04
N PHE A 38 -12.97 -0.44 10.55
CA PHE A 38 -13.06 -1.24 9.33
C PHE A 38 -12.57 -0.47 8.09
N GLU A 39 -12.99 0.78 7.92
CA GLU A 39 -12.53 1.59 6.78
C GLU A 39 -11.03 1.88 6.86
N ALA A 40 -10.47 2.05 8.06
CA ALA A 40 -9.02 2.15 8.26
C ALA A 40 -8.28 0.87 7.85
N ALA A 41 -8.74 -0.29 8.34
CA ALA A 41 -8.19 -1.61 7.96
C ALA A 41 -8.24 -1.83 6.44
N LYS A 42 -9.38 -1.52 5.82
CA LYS A 42 -9.59 -1.65 4.38
C LYS A 42 -8.65 -0.75 3.59
N LYS A 43 -8.56 0.54 3.94
CA LYS A 43 -7.66 1.50 3.27
C LYS A 43 -6.21 1.06 3.36
N TRP A 44 -5.78 0.54 4.51
CA TRP A 44 -4.43 0.05 4.70
C TRP A 44 -4.12 -1.15 3.80
N VAL A 45 -5.00 -2.17 3.80
CA VAL A 45 -4.81 -3.35 2.92
C VAL A 45 -4.86 -2.95 1.44
N GLU A 46 -5.74 -2.04 1.03
CA GLU A 46 -5.78 -1.56 -0.36
C GLU A 46 -4.51 -0.79 -0.76
N LYS A 47 -3.97 0.05 0.12
CA LYS A 47 -2.66 0.70 -0.09
C LYS A 47 -1.55 -0.33 -0.23
N ARG A 48 -1.48 -1.33 0.67
CA ARG A 48 -0.45 -2.38 0.62
C ARG A 48 -0.56 -3.23 -0.63
N ILE A 49 -1.78 -3.53 -1.10
CA ILE A 49 -2.00 -4.20 -2.38
C ILE A 49 -1.45 -3.39 -3.55
N ALA A 50 -1.64 -2.06 -3.56
CA ALA A 50 -1.11 -1.22 -4.62
C ALA A 50 0.41 -1.27 -4.68
N VAL A 51 1.08 -1.32 -3.52
CA VAL A 51 2.54 -1.49 -3.42
C VAL A 51 2.97 -2.88 -3.87
N GLU A 52 2.31 -3.94 -3.39
CA GLU A 52 2.64 -5.32 -3.72
C GLU A 52 2.42 -5.64 -5.22
N LYS A 53 1.58 -4.86 -5.90
CA LYS A 53 1.36 -4.93 -7.35
C LYS A 53 2.36 -4.13 -8.16
N LEU A 54 3.09 -3.19 -7.56
CA LEU A 54 4.20 -2.53 -8.24
C LEU A 54 5.32 -3.56 -8.40
N SER A 55 5.69 -3.83 -9.65
CA SER A 55 6.82 -4.72 -9.90
C SER A 55 8.12 -4.05 -9.51
N ASP A 56 9.10 -4.84 -9.06
CA ASP A 56 10.46 -4.37 -8.78
C ASP A 56 11.05 -3.62 -9.97
N TYR A 57 10.73 -4.05 -11.19
CA TYR A 57 11.09 -3.37 -12.43
C TYR A 57 10.57 -1.93 -12.51
N THR A 58 9.33 -1.69 -12.07
CA THR A 58 8.72 -0.35 -12.09
C THR A 58 9.40 0.56 -11.07
N ILE A 59 9.75 0.01 -9.91
CA ILE A 59 10.48 0.73 -8.85
C ILE A 59 11.90 1.06 -9.31
N GLU A 60 12.61 0.10 -9.90
CA GLU A 60 13.97 0.29 -10.41
C GLU A 60 14.01 1.32 -11.55
N LYS A 61 13.02 1.29 -12.45
CA LYS A 61 12.86 2.29 -13.50
C LYS A 61 12.62 3.69 -12.92
N ALA A 62 11.76 3.82 -11.92
CA ALA A 62 11.53 5.10 -11.23
C ALA A 62 12.81 5.63 -10.56
N ARG A 63 13.61 4.76 -9.94
CA ARG A 63 14.93 5.13 -9.38
C ARG A 63 15.87 5.63 -10.47
N LYS A 64 15.97 4.94 -11.61
CA LYS A 64 16.80 5.36 -12.75
C LYS A 64 16.39 6.73 -13.28
N VAL A 65 15.10 7.01 -13.39
CA VAL A 65 14.59 8.33 -13.81
C VAL A 65 14.98 9.43 -12.81
N MET A 66 14.95 9.12 -11.52
CA MET A 66 15.32 10.04 -10.44
C MET A 66 16.83 10.28 -10.32
N ASP A 67 17.64 9.28 -10.67
CA ASP A 67 19.10 9.42 -10.74
C ASP A 67 19.54 10.20 -11.99
N ASP A 68 18.75 10.14 -13.07
CA ASP A 68 19.03 10.83 -14.34
C ASP A 68 17.98 11.90 -14.70
N LYS A 69 17.57 12.72 -13.73
CA LYS A 69 16.56 13.79 -13.91
C LYS A 69 16.85 14.73 -15.07
N ARG A 70 18.11 14.87 -15.48
CA ARG A 70 18.52 15.80 -16.54
C ARG A 70 18.17 15.31 -17.95
N ASN A 71 17.97 14.00 -18.12
CA ASN A 71 17.65 13.38 -19.40
C ASN A 71 16.18 12.93 -19.51
N HIS A 72 15.36 13.26 -18.51
CA HIS A 72 13.95 12.89 -18.47
C HIS A 72 13.03 14.12 -18.47
N THR A 73 11.79 13.93 -18.94
CA THR A 73 10.80 15.01 -18.96
C THR A 73 10.28 15.27 -17.54
N LEU A 74 9.78 16.49 -17.29
CA LEU A 74 9.15 16.85 -16.01
C LEU A 74 8.06 15.84 -15.61
N ALA A 75 7.21 15.44 -16.56
CA ALA A 75 6.15 14.45 -16.31
C ALA A 75 6.70 13.08 -15.88
N GLN A 76 7.83 12.63 -16.45
CA GLN A 76 8.47 11.37 -16.06
C GLN A 76 9.08 11.44 -14.66
N ILE A 77 9.61 12.61 -14.28
CA ILE A 77 10.16 12.85 -12.95
C ILE A 77 9.03 12.86 -11.92
N GLU A 78 7.94 13.57 -12.17
CA GLU A 78 6.76 13.60 -11.29
C GLU A 78 6.16 12.20 -11.09
N GLU A 79 6.02 11.41 -12.18
CA GLU A 79 5.55 10.03 -12.10
C GLU A 79 6.50 9.15 -11.27
N ALA A 80 7.80 9.28 -11.47
CA ALA A 80 8.79 8.54 -10.70
C ALA A 80 8.78 8.93 -9.21
N GLU A 81 8.61 10.22 -8.89
CA GLU A 81 8.46 10.71 -7.52
C GLU A 81 7.21 10.13 -6.85
N GLU A 82 6.06 10.10 -7.55
CA GLU A 82 4.85 9.47 -7.04
C GLU A 82 5.02 7.97 -6.80
N ILE A 83 5.66 7.24 -7.71
CA ILE A 83 5.90 5.80 -7.57
C ILE A 83 6.79 5.53 -6.36
N LEU A 84 7.89 6.29 -6.21
CA LEU A 84 8.79 6.13 -5.06
C LEU A 84 8.14 6.58 -3.75
N ALA A 85 7.28 7.60 -3.76
CA ALA A 85 6.51 8.00 -2.59
C ALA A 85 5.54 6.90 -2.15
N LYS A 86 4.84 6.25 -3.09
CA LYS A 86 3.96 5.10 -2.81
C LYS A 86 4.71 3.93 -2.17
N VAL A 87 5.94 3.66 -2.61
CA VAL A 87 6.79 2.61 -2.03
C VAL A 87 7.29 2.99 -0.63
N LYS A 88 7.67 4.26 -0.43
CA LYS A 88 8.23 4.74 0.85
C LYS A 88 7.21 4.73 2.00
N VAL A 89 5.93 4.86 1.70
CA VAL A 89 4.84 4.89 2.70
C VAL A 89 4.53 3.50 3.30
N SER A 90 5.21 2.42 2.88
CA SER A 90 4.60 1.10 3.04
C SER A 90 5.04 0.23 4.23
N ASP A 91 6.09 0.55 5.00
CA ASP A 91 6.55 -0.37 6.07
C ASP A 91 6.28 0.11 7.50
N ASP A 92 6.10 1.42 7.74
CA ASP A 92 5.96 1.98 9.11
C ASP A 92 4.59 2.63 9.42
N GLU A 93 3.72 2.86 8.42
CA GLU A 93 2.37 3.42 8.66
C GLU A 93 1.34 2.30 8.88
N LEU A 94 1.33 1.73 10.07
CA LEU A 94 0.16 0.99 10.55
C LEU A 94 -0.97 1.99 10.89
N PRO A 95 -2.24 1.64 10.63
CA PRO A 95 -3.37 2.56 10.77
C PRO A 95 -3.86 2.59 12.22
N PHE A 96 -3.04 3.13 13.12
CA PHE A 96 -3.40 3.39 14.52
C PHE A 96 -3.38 4.89 14.85
#